data_AF-A0AA36HTT0-F1
#
_entry.id   AF-A0AA36HTT0-F1
#
_cell.length_a   1.000
_cell.length_b   1.000
_cell.length_c   1.000
_cell.angle_alpha   90.00
_cell.angle_beta   90.00
_cell.angle_gamma   90.00
#
_symmetry.space_group_name_H-M   'P 1'
#
loop_
_entity.id
_entity.type
_entity.pdbx_description
1 polymer ?
#
loop_
_entity_poly.entity_id
_entity_poly.type
_entity_poly.pdbx_seq_one_letter_code
_entity_poly.pdbx_strand_id
1 'polypeptide(L)'
;MGCGSSAGAAEKAVAPAPGYDREALDKISKEFPVRLPALPGDVIVSGNLPVEVVTQLARHCKGWLYVNAETDPNFLPEAIKGQGSAVQVLPFKPSKDLAASDVEEVVSTIEKMPRPLMIQCTTANRAAIALLLWMAEQSGYNRGSAELLVKDLGLDTVRPEAQQWLQSRLPALGEEVKPLVPRCPEVRQLFDETSSTLTYLLTCTETSEAILIDPVLEQKTRDLKLLEELGLKLKYVVNTHCHADHITSGSVIRQSMPEVKTMISKASGASADVHIAHGDVIECGRLRLEVRATPGHTDGCVSLLLRTGTASFVFTGDTLLIRGCGRTDFQQGDARQLYKNVHEQIFSLPGSTIVCPGHDYKNRSVSTVEEERRFNPRLTKPLDEFVEIMENLNLPNPKKMDVAVPANLMCGVQDDPWQSASTEAKVWSPEDLEVEEPSAVKIEAPRDAELAEAEIEISLHDQILAGAKDASGRPVKTRVNEATGGLLGPFNAFLRSPGLGKDVAGLAERLRFGAAAPQRLLEICILRTVKSTGAQYALWSHGKLALAAGVPEEVVRCLSDGGDPRKECGSLLREENAALALCDELLKPGMAVSEETYASAKEALGECFTFEVETIILEFDDSRWRPLWASICC
;
A
#
# COMPACT_ATOMS: atom_id res chain seq x y z
N MET A 1 -8.41 38.52 -6.98
CA MET A 1 -7.32 38.99 -7.89
C MET A 1 -6.01 38.78 -7.14
N GLY A 2 -5.06 37.98 -7.61
CA GLY A 2 -5.02 37.15 -8.82
C GLY A 2 -3.93 36.06 -8.69
N CYS A 3 -3.76 35.27 -9.75
CA CYS A 3 -2.77 34.19 -9.94
C CYS A 3 -1.34 34.53 -9.44
N GLY A 4 -0.44 33.59 -9.08
CA GLY A 4 -0.19 32.26 -9.68
C GLY A 4 0.51 32.40 -11.05
N SER A 5 1.45 31.58 -11.52
CA SER A 5 2.20 30.41 -11.00
C SER A 5 3.73 30.73 -11.08
N SER A 6 4.75 29.86 -11.23
CA SER A 6 4.98 28.40 -11.38
C SER A 6 6.42 28.11 -10.84
N ALA A 7 6.93 26.91 -10.50
CA ALA A 7 6.80 25.51 -10.97
C ALA A 7 7.67 25.15 -12.21
N GLY A 8 8.43 24.03 -12.12
CA GLY A 8 9.16 23.44 -13.26
C GLY A 8 10.38 22.56 -12.90
N ALA A 9 10.13 21.29 -12.52
CA ALA A 9 11.11 20.18 -12.45
C ALA A 9 11.51 19.68 -13.85
N ALA A 10 12.56 18.85 -14.05
CA ALA A 10 12.71 17.39 -13.82
C ALA A 10 14.01 16.78 -13.16
N GLU A 11 13.83 15.57 -12.62
CA GLU A 11 14.43 14.32 -13.15
C GLU A 11 15.73 14.44 -14.00
N LYS A 12 16.83 13.69 -13.77
CA LYS A 12 17.09 12.54 -12.88
C LYS A 12 18.55 12.57 -12.37
N ALA A 13 18.77 11.93 -11.23
CA ALA A 13 19.96 11.10 -10.95
C ALA A 13 19.45 9.88 -10.16
N VAL A 14 19.83 8.62 -10.38
CA VAL A 14 21.18 8.04 -10.60
C VAL A 14 22.02 8.22 -9.33
N ALA A 15 22.80 7.20 -8.95
CA ALA A 15 23.69 7.30 -7.79
C ALA A 15 24.54 8.59 -7.90
N PRO A 16 24.65 9.40 -6.84
CA PRO A 16 25.22 10.74 -6.95
C PRO A 16 26.63 10.65 -7.49
N ALA A 17 26.88 11.33 -8.61
CA ALA A 17 28.23 11.44 -9.15
C ALA A 17 29.12 12.03 -8.05
N PRO A 18 30.32 11.46 -7.78
CA PRO A 18 31.12 11.85 -6.63
C PRO A 18 31.47 13.35 -6.71
N GLY A 19 31.06 14.10 -5.69
CA GLY A 19 31.26 15.56 -5.53
C GLY A 19 30.01 16.39 -5.17
N TYR A 20 28.79 15.85 -5.24
CA TYR A 20 27.55 16.63 -5.14
C TYR A 20 26.99 16.76 -3.69
N ASP A 21 27.05 17.95 -3.10
CA ASP A 21 26.40 18.28 -1.82
C ASP A 21 25.12 19.08 -2.06
N ARG A 22 23.97 18.42 -1.90
CA ARG A 22 22.65 19.03 -2.14
C ARG A 22 22.17 19.91 -0.97
N GLU A 23 22.60 19.60 0.25
CA GLU A 23 22.15 20.30 1.46
C GLU A 23 22.77 21.70 1.54
N ALA A 24 24.04 21.83 1.13
CA ALA A 24 24.68 23.12 0.93
C ALA A 24 23.96 23.98 -0.12
N LEU A 25 23.56 23.40 -1.26
CA LEU A 25 22.84 24.10 -2.33
C LEU A 25 21.46 24.60 -1.89
N ASP A 26 20.68 23.77 -1.19
CA ASP A 26 19.36 24.11 -0.66
C ASP A 26 19.40 25.08 0.54
N LYS A 27 20.58 25.32 1.12
CA LYS A 27 20.81 26.40 2.07
C LYS A 27 21.14 27.71 1.36
N ILE A 28 22.06 27.68 0.39
CA ILE A 28 22.44 28.84 -0.42
C ILE A 28 21.24 29.43 -1.18
N SER A 29 20.36 28.58 -1.75
CA SER A 29 19.18 29.04 -2.51
C SER A 29 18.09 29.72 -1.68
N LYS A 30 18.13 29.60 -0.35
CA LYS A 30 17.23 30.33 0.58
C LYS A 30 17.76 31.72 0.93
N GLU A 31 19.07 31.94 0.81
CA GLU A 31 19.76 33.18 1.20
C GLU A 31 20.11 34.06 -0.02
N PHE A 32 20.24 33.46 -1.22
CA PHE A 32 20.68 34.13 -2.46
C PHE A 32 19.79 33.79 -3.66
N PRO A 33 19.73 34.63 -4.71
CA PRO A 33 18.88 34.42 -5.90
C PRO A 33 19.42 33.33 -6.85
N VAL A 34 19.59 32.12 -6.34
CA VAL A 34 19.95 30.91 -7.10
C VAL A 34 18.68 30.22 -7.56
N ARG A 35 18.37 30.29 -8.87
CA ARG A 35 17.30 29.48 -9.48
C ARG A 35 17.89 28.13 -9.88
N LEU A 36 17.87 27.16 -8.97
CA LEU A 36 18.14 25.75 -9.32
C LEU A 36 17.10 25.34 -10.38
N PRO A 37 17.48 25.14 -11.67
CA PRO A 37 16.54 24.67 -12.67
C PRO A 37 16.20 23.25 -12.25
N ALA A 38 14.92 22.94 -12.10
CA ALA A 38 14.59 21.68 -11.49
C ALA A 38 14.57 20.52 -12.51
N LEU A 39 14.89 20.75 -13.82
CA LEU A 39 15.28 19.81 -14.92
C LEU A 39 16.83 19.61 -14.96
N PRO A 40 17.34 18.46 -15.46
CA PRO A 40 18.13 17.47 -14.69
C PRO A 40 19.29 18.03 -13.86
N GLY A 41 19.68 17.30 -12.81
CA GLY A 41 20.74 17.66 -11.84
C GLY A 41 22.19 17.82 -12.36
N ASP A 42 22.37 17.98 -13.67
CA ASP A 42 23.63 18.19 -14.36
C ASP A 42 23.86 19.65 -14.79
N VAL A 43 22.88 20.56 -14.64
CA VAL A 43 23.02 21.99 -14.98
C VAL A 43 22.44 22.88 -13.89
N ILE A 44 23.22 23.87 -13.41
CA ILE A 44 22.77 24.89 -12.46
C ILE A 44 22.82 26.25 -13.16
N VAL A 45 21.77 27.07 -13.04
CA VAL A 45 21.75 28.45 -13.57
C VAL A 45 21.66 29.45 -12.41
N SER A 46 22.45 30.51 -12.48
CA SER A 46 22.51 31.51 -11.40
C SER A 46 22.55 32.95 -11.92
N GLY A 47 22.00 33.84 -11.10
CA GLY A 47 22.14 35.29 -11.25
C GLY A 47 23.51 35.79 -10.78
N ASN A 48 23.59 37.07 -10.45
CA ASN A 48 24.79 37.62 -9.85
C ASN A 48 24.95 37.15 -8.39
N LEU A 49 25.97 36.33 -8.11
CA LEU A 49 26.26 35.77 -6.79
C LEU A 49 27.59 36.28 -6.23
N PRO A 50 27.71 36.52 -4.91
CA PRO A 50 28.97 36.87 -4.26
C PRO A 50 30.07 35.81 -4.47
N VAL A 51 31.33 36.23 -4.52
CA VAL A 51 32.46 35.35 -4.87
C VAL A 51 32.63 34.19 -3.87
N GLU A 52 32.27 34.41 -2.61
CA GLU A 52 32.31 33.41 -1.55
C GLU A 52 31.31 32.28 -1.83
N VAL A 53 30.10 32.63 -2.28
CA VAL A 53 29.04 31.69 -2.67
C VAL A 53 29.46 30.94 -3.93
N VAL A 54 29.94 31.66 -4.95
CA VAL A 54 30.47 31.08 -6.19
C VAL A 54 31.60 30.07 -5.91
N THR A 55 32.51 30.40 -4.99
CA THR A 55 33.65 29.54 -4.61
C THR A 55 33.21 28.31 -3.80
N GLN A 56 32.13 28.41 -3.02
CA GLN A 56 31.52 27.23 -2.38
C GLN A 56 30.87 26.32 -3.42
N LEU A 57 30.07 26.88 -4.33
CA LEU A 57 29.44 26.15 -5.43
C LEU A 57 30.48 25.46 -6.34
N ALA A 58 31.65 26.08 -6.51
CA ALA A 58 32.73 25.57 -7.36
C ALA A 58 33.26 24.20 -6.92
N ARG A 59 33.24 23.92 -5.62
CA ARG A 59 33.69 22.64 -5.04
C ARG A 59 32.80 21.46 -5.44
N HIS A 60 31.59 21.73 -5.92
CA HIS A 60 30.58 20.73 -6.25
C HIS A 60 30.29 20.63 -7.76
N CYS A 61 30.85 21.51 -8.59
CA CYS A 61 30.63 21.57 -10.04
C CYS A 61 31.90 21.31 -10.84
N LYS A 62 31.88 20.29 -11.71
CA LYS A 62 33.03 19.90 -12.56
C LYS A 62 33.18 20.83 -13.77
N GLY A 63 32.09 21.42 -14.24
CA GLY A 63 32.09 22.42 -15.32
C GLY A 63 31.56 23.77 -14.84
N TRP A 64 32.11 24.84 -15.42
CA TRP A 64 31.76 26.23 -15.12
C TRP A 64 31.70 27.06 -16.40
N LEU A 65 30.58 27.73 -16.64
CA LEU A 65 30.38 28.62 -17.78
C LEU A 65 29.93 30.00 -17.29
N TYR A 66 30.80 30.99 -17.40
CA TYR A 66 30.47 32.39 -17.10
C TYR A 66 30.19 33.14 -18.40
N VAL A 67 29.04 33.81 -18.48
CA VAL A 67 28.44 34.25 -19.76
C VAL A 67 28.56 35.77 -19.99
N ASN A 68 29.38 36.47 -19.20
CA ASN A 68 29.58 37.92 -19.35
C ASN A 68 30.99 38.33 -18.90
N ALA A 69 31.84 38.81 -19.80
CA ALA A 69 33.19 39.25 -19.42
C ALA A 69 33.23 40.67 -18.80
N GLU A 70 32.15 41.46 -18.91
CA GLU A 70 32.07 42.75 -18.22
C GLU A 70 31.73 42.55 -16.74
N THR A 71 32.81 42.32 -15.97
CA THR A 71 32.97 42.69 -14.57
C THR A 71 31.68 42.82 -13.75
N ASP A 72 31.20 41.70 -13.23
CA ASP A 72 31.06 41.73 -11.77
C ASP A 72 32.48 41.81 -11.21
N PRO A 73 32.90 42.92 -10.55
CA PRO A 73 34.24 43.03 -9.97
C PRO A 73 34.50 41.99 -8.88
N ASN A 74 33.46 41.30 -8.39
CA ASN A 74 33.57 40.18 -7.47
C ASN A 74 33.82 38.84 -8.18
N PHE A 75 33.44 38.66 -9.45
CA PHE A 75 33.66 37.38 -10.13
C PHE A 75 35.12 37.23 -10.56
N LEU A 76 35.87 36.42 -9.83
CA LEU A 76 37.28 36.12 -10.08
C LEU A 76 37.42 34.71 -10.69
N PRO A 77 37.62 34.56 -12.02
CA PRO A 77 37.81 33.25 -12.64
C PRO A 77 38.95 32.42 -12.04
N GLU A 78 39.97 33.09 -11.48
CA GLU A 78 41.12 32.44 -10.85
C GLU A 78 40.76 31.74 -9.52
N ALA A 79 39.78 32.26 -8.77
CA ALA A 79 39.32 31.64 -7.52
C ALA A 79 38.67 30.25 -7.77
N ILE A 80 38.04 30.09 -8.94
CA ILE A 80 37.38 28.84 -9.35
C ILE A 80 38.37 27.87 -9.99
N LYS A 81 39.30 28.35 -10.83
CA LYS A 81 40.32 27.52 -11.51
C LYS A 81 41.15 26.67 -10.53
N GLY A 82 41.35 27.13 -9.29
CA GLY A 82 42.04 26.37 -8.24
C GLY A 82 41.30 25.13 -7.73
N GLN A 83 40.04 24.90 -8.09
CA GLN A 83 39.23 23.76 -7.62
C GLN A 83 39.28 22.53 -8.56
N GLY A 84 40.04 22.59 -9.66
CA GLY A 84 40.13 21.50 -10.64
C GLY A 84 38.96 21.40 -11.63
N SER A 85 38.02 22.34 -11.58
CA SER A 85 36.89 22.42 -12.51
C SER A 85 37.30 22.98 -13.88
N ALA A 86 36.67 22.52 -14.95
CA ALA A 86 36.79 23.14 -16.26
C ALA A 86 36.01 24.47 -16.26
N VAL A 87 36.69 25.60 -16.49
CA VAL A 87 36.09 26.95 -16.49
C VAL A 87 36.17 27.54 -17.90
N GLN A 88 35.02 27.94 -18.44
CA GLN A 88 34.90 28.76 -19.64
C GLN A 88 34.27 30.11 -19.33
N VAL A 89 34.74 31.13 -20.04
CA VAL A 89 34.22 32.51 -19.96
C VAL A 89 33.92 33.00 -21.37
N LEU A 90 32.64 33.27 -21.66
CA LEU A 90 32.19 33.79 -22.94
C LEU A 90 32.00 35.31 -22.85
N PRO A 91 32.76 36.11 -23.63
CA PRO A 91 32.70 37.57 -23.58
C PRO A 91 31.62 38.13 -24.51
N PHE A 92 30.39 38.27 -24.02
CA PHE A 92 29.35 38.99 -24.76
C PHE A 92 29.36 40.49 -24.48
N LYS A 93 29.00 41.27 -25.51
CA LYS A 93 28.89 42.73 -25.39
C LYS A 93 27.79 43.10 -24.37
N PRO A 94 27.86 44.30 -23.75
CA PRO A 94 26.80 44.86 -22.90
C PRO A 94 25.62 45.39 -23.74
N SER A 95 25.23 44.61 -24.74
CA SER A 95 23.89 44.65 -25.29
C SER A 95 22.92 44.12 -24.23
N LYS A 96 21.70 44.65 -24.21
CA LYS A 96 20.62 44.06 -23.40
C LYS A 96 20.23 42.67 -23.92
N ASP A 97 20.60 42.37 -25.16
CA ASP A 97 20.05 41.31 -26.00
C ASP A 97 21.19 40.44 -26.56
N LEU A 98 20.95 39.12 -26.65
CA LEU A 98 21.89 38.15 -27.23
C LEU A 98 21.73 38.13 -28.75
N ALA A 99 22.82 38.23 -29.51
CA ALA A 99 22.78 37.93 -30.94
C ALA A 99 22.60 36.42 -31.17
N ALA A 100 22.09 36.03 -32.34
CA ALA A 100 21.95 34.61 -32.70
C ALA A 100 23.28 33.84 -32.61
N SER A 101 24.40 34.49 -32.97
CA SER A 101 25.76 33.96 -32.80
C SER A 101 26.13 33.70 -31.35
N ASP A 102 25.71 34.57 -30.43
CA ASP A 102 26.00 34.45 -29.01
C ASP A 102 25.26 33.24 -28.42
N VAL A 103 24.01 33.02 -28.86
CA VAL A 103 23.22 31.83 -28.50
C VAL A 103 23.91 30.55 -29.01
N GLU A 104 24.32 30.51 -30.27
CA GLU A 104 25.05 29.36 -30.84
C GLU A 104 26.37 29.06 -30.10
N GLU A 105 27.11 30.10 -29.69
CA GLU A 105 28.35 29.95 -28.92
C GLU A 105 28.09 29.43 -27.49
N VAL A 106 27.06 29.92 -26.79
CA VAL A 106 26.65 29.35 -25.49
C VAL A 106 26.27 27.88 -25.65
N VAL A 107 25.40 27.56 -26.60
CA VAL A 107 24.89 26.19 -26.79
C VAL A 107 26.03 25.22 -27.11
N SER A 108 26.88 25.57 -28.08
CA SER A 108 28.03 24.75 -28.46
C SER A 108 29.09 24.65 -27.35
N THR A 109 29.08 25.56 -26.37
CA THR A 109 29.92 25.47 -25.17
C THR A 109 29.28 24.57 -24.12
N ILE A 110 27.98 24.69 -23.83
CA ILE A 110 27.24 23.84 -22.89
C ILE A 110 27.41 22.34 -23.23
N GLU A 111 27.38 21.99 -24.51
CA GLU A 111 27.54 20.60 -24.99
C GLU A 111 28.93 20.01 -24.72
N LYS A 112 29.97 20.85 -24.63
CA LYS A 112 31.37 20.42 -24.46
C LYS A 112 31.83 20.42 -23.00
N MET A 113 31.02 20.96 -22.08
CA MET A 113 31.42 21.16 -20.68
C MET A 113 31.05 19.95 -19.80
N PRO A 114 31.95 19.54 -18.87
CA PRO A 114 31.70 18.41 -17.97
C PRO A 114 30.57 18.71 -16.98
N ARG A 115 29.84 17.67 -16.57
CA ARG A 115 28.70 17.75 -15.65
C ARG A 115 29.10 17.37 -14.20
N PRO A 116 28.45 17.94 -13.16
CA PRO A 116 27.48 19.03 -13.25
C PRO A 116 28.14 20.36 -13.64
N LEU A 117 27.42 21.12 -14.49
CA LEU A 117 27.82 22.39 -15.07
C LEU A 117 27.09 23.53 -14.36
N MET A 118 27.82 24.48 -13.77
CA MET A 118 27.21 25.74 -13.33
C MET A 118 27.36 26.82 -14.41
N ILE A 119 26.25 27.45 -14.75
CA ILE A 119 26.17 28.61 -15.64
C ILE A 119 25.81 29.84 -14.81
N GLN A 120 26.61 30.89 -14.90
CA GLN A 120 26.40 32.14 -14.16
C GLN A 120 26.38 33.35 -15.10
N CYS A 121 25.40 34.23 -14.92
CA CYS A 121 25.39 35.55 -15.58
C CYS A 121 24.64 36.59 -14.74
N THR A 122 24.96 37.87 -14.95
CA THR A 122 24.50 39.01 -14.13
C THR A 122 22.98 39.04 -13.84
N THR A 123 22.13 38.56 -14.76
CA THR A 123 20.66 38.59 -14.62
C THR A 123 19.97 37.22 -14.62
N ALA A 124 20.72 36.11 -14.64
CA ALA A 124 20.28 34.74 -14.95
C ALA A 124 19.60 34.52 -16.33
N ASN A 125 18.83 35.50 -16.84
CA ASN A 125 17.99 35.38 -18.04
C ASN A 125 18.75 34.99 -19.31
N ARG A 126 19.95 35.54 -19.55
CA ARG A 126 20.75 35.22 -20.76
C ARG A 126 21.18 33.74 -20.78
N ALA A 127 21.60 33.20 -19.64
CA ALA A 127 21.94 31.79 -19.49
C ALA A 127 20.70 30.88 -19.57
N ALA A 128 19.59 31.28 -18.93
CA ALA A 128 18.36 30.51 -18.92
C ALA A 128 17.69 30.42 -20.31
N ILE A 129 17.72 31.51 -21.09
CA ILE A 129 17.22 31.51 -22.47
C ILE A 129 18.03 30.53 -23.33
N ALA A 130 19.35 30.63 -23.35
CA ALA A 130 20.19 29.74 -24.16
C ALA A 130 20.04 28.26 -23.75
N LEU A 131 19.91 27.97 -22.45
CA LEU A 131 19.64 26.62 -21.96
C LEU A 131 18.29 26.08 -22.44
N LEU A 132 17.21 26.86 -22.30
CA LEU A 132 15.86 26.42 -22.68
C LEU A 132 15.68 26.30 -24.20
N LEU A 133 16.37 27.12 -24.98
CA LEU A 133 16.42 27.01 -26.45
C LEU A 133 17.13 25.73 -26.89
N TRP A 134 18.27 25.37 -26.28
CA TRP A 134 18.91 24.07 -26.50
C TRP A 134 18.00 22.91 -26.10
N MET A 135 17.36 22.97 -24.93
CA MET A 135 16.44 21.92 -24.50
C MET A 135 15.24 21.76 -25.45
N ALA A 136 14.71 22.85 -25.99
CA ALA A 136 13.63 22.82 -26.98
C ALA A 136 14.07 22.22 -28.33
N GLU A 137 15.29 22.52 -28.79
CA GLU A 137 15.86 21.96 -30.01
C GLU A 137 16.14 20.45 -29.86
N GLN A 138 16.82 20.04 -28.79
CA GLN A 138 17.09 18.62 -28.49
C GLN A 138 15.83 17.80 -28.24
N SER A 139 14.75 18.42 -27.75
CA SER A 139 13.46 17.77 -27.51
C SER A 139 12.48 17.87 -28.67
N GLY A 140 12.87 18.49 -29.80
CA GLY A 140 12.05 18.59 -31.01
C GLY A 140 10.77 19.41 -30.85
N TYR A 141 10.80 20.53 -30.12
CA TYR A 141 9.60 21.36 -29.92
C TYR A 141 9.29 22.25 -31.13
N ASN A 142 8.00 22.54 -31.36
CA ASN A 142 7.60 23.66 -32.20
C ASN A 142 7.73 24.99 -31.45
N ARG A 143 7.71 26.10 -32.20
CA ARG A 143 7.91 27.46 -31.68
C ARG A 143 6.99 27.82 -30.50
N GLY A 144 5.70 27.56 -30.61
CA GLY A 144 4.72 27.91 -29.57
C GLY A 144 4.87 27.10 -28.28
N SER A 145 5.27 25.82 -28.40
CA SER A 145 5.56 24.98 -27.22
C SER A 145 6.81 25.45 -26.46
N ALA A 146 7.85 25.90 -27.17
CA ALA A 146 9.04 26.48 -26.56
C ALA A 146 8.74 27.82 -25.86
N GLU A 147 7.95 28.69 -26.50
CA GLU A 147 7.53 29.98 -25.92
C GLU A 147 6.71 29.81 -24.63
N LEU A 148 5.81 28.82 -24.57
CA LEU A 148 5.04 28.51 -23.35
C LEU A 148 5.93 27.99 -22.21
N LEU A 149 6.87 27.09 -22.48
CA LEU A 149 7.79 26.56 -21.46
C LEU A 149 8.61 27.67 -20.80
N VAL A 150 9.16 28.60 -21.59
CA VAL A 150 9.94 29.72 -21.04
C VAL A 150 9.07 30.65 -20.20
N LYS A 151 7.81 30.89 -20.62
CA LYS A 151 6.85 31.71 -19.87
C LYS A 151 6.46 31.06 -18.53
N ASP A 152 6.18 29.76 -18.50
CA ASP A 152 5.83 29.03 -17.27
C ASP A 152 6.97 29.04 -16.24
N LEU A 153 8.22 29.05 -16.70
CA LEU A 153 9.42 29.19 -15.85
C LEU A 153 9.66 30.63 -15.33
N GLY A 154 8.73 31.56 -15.59
CA GLY A 154 8.81 32.95 -15.14
C GLY A 154 10.01 33.67 -15.77
N LEU A 155 10.24 33.42 -17.06
CA LEU A 155 11.27 34.04 -17.90
C LEU A 155 10.59 34.74 -19.09
N ASP A 156 11.23 35.78 -19.60
CA ASP A 156 10.66 36.68 -20.60
C ASP A 156 11.27 36.45 -21.99
N THR A 157 10.46 35.97 -22.94
CA THR A 157 10.80 35.76 -24.35
C THR A 157 10.50 36.95 -25.26
N VAL A 158 10.05 38.09 -24.74
CA VAL A 158 9.57 39.26 -25.51
C VAL A 158 10.72 40.07 -26.16
N ARG A 159 11.82 39.40 -26.54
CA ARG A 159 13.01 40.03 -27.13
C ARG A 159 13.17 39.60 -28.59
N PRO A 160 13.27 40.56 -29.55
CA PRO A 160 13.22 40.26 -30.98
C PRO A 160 14.23 39.21 -31.45
N GLU A 161 15.43 39.20 -30.89
CA GLU A 161 16.55 38.36 -31.30
C GLU A 161 16.34 36.89 -30.89
N ALA A 162 15.79 36.66 -29.69
CA ALA A 162 15.40 35.32 -29.24
C ALA A 162 14.22 34.78 -30.05
N GLN A 163 13.24 35.65 -30.40
CA GLN A 163 12.14 35.29 -31.30
C GLN A 163 12.63 35.01 -32.73
N GLN A 164 13.63 35.73 -33.22
CA GLN A 164 14.21 35.51 -34.55
C GLN A 164 15.00 34.19 -34.63
N TRP A 165 15.69 33.80 -33.55
CA TRP A 165 16.34 32.48 -33.45
C TRP A 165 15.30 31.35 -33.37
N LEU A 166 14.25 31.52 -32.54
CA LEU A 166 13.09 30.62 -32.50
C LEU A 166 12.37 30.49 -33.85
N GLN A 167 12.46 31.52 -34.70
CA GLN A 167 11.92 31.51 -36.06
C GLN A 167 12.76 30.74 -37.06
N SER A 168 14.09 30.68 -36.90
CA SER A 168 14.98 30.00 -37.85
C SER A 168 15.27 28.54 -37.52
N ARG A 169 15.10 28.11 -36.26
CA ARG A 169 15.44 26.74 -35.80
C ARG A 169 14.24 25.85 -35.48
N LEU A 170 13.11 26.41 -35.02
CA LEU A 170 11.95 25.61 -34.64
C LEU A 170 10.81 25.70 -35.68
N PRO A 171 10.13 24.57 -35.98
CA PRO A 171 9.03 24.51 -36.94
C PRO A 171 7.85 25.39 -36.51
N ALA A 172 7.10 25.84 -37.52
CA ALA A 172 5.97 26.74 -37.33
C ALA A 172 4.77 26.03 -36.68
N LEU A 173 3.86 26.84 -36.10
CA LEU A 173 2.62 26.32 -35.52
C LEU A 173 1.73 25.75 -36.64
N GLY A 174 1.68 24.41 -36.75
CA GLY A 174 0.91 23.70 -37.78
C GLY A 174 1.71 22.80 -38.71
N GLU A 175 3.04 22.82 -38.66
CA GLU A 175 3.88 21.79 -39.28
C GLU A 175 3.88 20.52 -38.40
N GLU A 176 3.91 19.33 -39.01
CA GLU A 176 3.67 18.06 -38.31
C GLU A 176 4.88 17.62 -37.46
N VAL A 177 4.96 18.18 -36.25
CA VAL A 177 5.86 17.74 -35.18
C VAL A 177 5.04 17.49 -33.93
N LYS A 178 5.32 16.37 -33.24
CA LYS A 178 4.52 15.89 -32.11
C LYS A 178 4.27 17.02 -31.10
N PRO A 179 3.01 17.31 -30.73
CA PRO A 179 2.75 18.29 -29.70
C PRO A 179 3.34 17.79 -28.38
N LEU A 180 4.04 18.67 -27.66
CA LEU A 180 3.96 18.64 -26.21
C LEU A 180 2.50 18.95 -25.84
N VAL A 181 1.67 17.92 -25.79
CA VAL A 181 0.88 17.80 -24.58
C VAL A 181 1.89 17.36 -23.53
N PRO A 182 2.22 18.17 -22.51
CA PRO A 182 2.86 17.65 -21.31
C PRO A 182 1.80 16.78 -20.64
N ARG A 183 1.66 15.55 -21.14
CA ARG A 183 0.80 14.58 -20.49
C ARG A 183 1.55 14.16 -19.22
N CYS A 184 1.35 14.96 -18.18
CA CYS A 184 1.68 14.66 -16.81
C CYS A 184 1.24 13.21 -16.51
N PRO A 185 1.90 12.49 -15.60
CA PRO A 185 1.31 11.32 -14.98
C PRO A 185 -0.13 11.63 -14.57
N GLU A 186 -1.10 10.99 -15.23
CA GLU A 186 -2.49 11.22 -14.86
C GLU A 186 -2.77 10.39 -13.62
N VAL A 187 -3.12 11.06 -12.53
CA VAL A 187 -3.49 10.44 -11.26
C VAL A 187 -5.00 10.50 -11.15
N ARG A 188 -5.69 9.38 -11.40
CA ARG A 188 -7.13 9.25 -11.19
C ARG A 188 -7.37 8.55 -9.86
N GLN A 189 -8.03 9.25 -8.95
CA GLN A 189 -8.50 8.69 -7.68
C GLN A 189 -9.90 8.10 -7.87
N LEU A 190 -10.11 6.90 -7.36
CA LEU A 190 -11.38 6.17 -7.37
C LEU A 190 -11.72 5.80 -5.93
N PHE A 191 -13.00 5.86 -5.56
CA PHE A 191 -13.45 5.61 -4.18
C PHE A 191 -14.33 4.37 -4.12
N ASP A 192 -14.16 3.54 -3.09
CA ASP A 192 -15.13 2.51 -2.71
C ASP A 192 -15.90 2.95 -1.46
N GLU A 193 -17.21 3.14 -1.58
CA GLU A 193 -18.05 3.61 -0.47
C GLU A 193 -18.16 2.60 0.68
N THR A 194 -17.97 1.30 0.40
CA THR A 194 -18.18 0.21 1.38
C THR A 194 -17.04 0.16 2.42
N SER A 195 -15.81 0.24 1.96
CA SER A 195 -14.58 0.27 2.76
C SER A 195 -14.10 1.68 3.10
N SER A 196 -14.52 2.68 2.32
CA SER A 196 -13.92 4.01 2.23
C SER A 196 -12.49 4.03 1.64
N THR A 197 -12.12 3.00 0.86
CA THR A 197 -10.82 2.88 0.17
C THR A 197 -10.71 3.88 -0.97
N LEU A 198 -9.51 4.44 -1.14
CA LEU A 198 -9.09 5.30 -2.24
C LEU A 198 -8.08 4.54 -3.12
N THR A 199 -8.56 3.99 -4.22
CA THR A 199 -7.75 3.34 -5.27
C THR A 199 -7.18 4.42 -6.21
N TYR A 200 -5.93 4.28 -6.65
CA TYR A 200 -5.30 5.23 -7.58
C TYR A 200 -4.86 4.57 -8.88
N LEU A 201 -5.43 5.02 -10.01
CA LEU A 201 -4.96 4.69 -11.34
C LEU A 201 -3.95 5.75 -11.79
N LEU A 202 -2.70 5.34 -12.01
CA LEU A 202 -1.62 6.17 -12.50
C LEU A 202 -1.29 5.81 -13.94
N THR A 203 -1.25 6.80 -14.83
CA THR A 203 -1.09 6.57 -16.26
C THR A 203 0.20 7.20 -16.81
N CYS A 204 1.09 6.39 -17.39
CA CYS A 204 2.04 6.87 -18.39
C CYS A 204 1.31 7.10 -19.70
N THR A 205 0.76 8.29 -19.78
CA THR A 205 -0.05 8.86 -20.86
C THR A 205 0.63 8.92 -22.24
N GLU A 206 1.92 8.59 -22.34
CA GLU A 206 2.69 8.50 -23.60
C GLU A 206 2.84 7.08 -24.13
N THR A 207 3.00 6.09 -23.24
CA THR A 207 3.06 4.66 -23.58
C THR A 207 1.70 3.98 -23.42
N SER A 208 0.72 4.73 -22.91
CA SER A 208 -0.56 4.24 -22.35
C SER A 208 -0.40 3.17 -21.25
N GLU A 209 0.79 2.99 -20.69
CA GLU A 209 1.00 2.02 -19.61
C GLU A 209 0.51 2.56 -18.27
N ALA A 210 -0.05 1.69 -17.42
CA ALA A 210 -0.69 2.10 -16.17
C ALA A 210 -0.28 1.27 -14.95
N ILE A 211 -0.42 1.88 -13.77
CA ILE A 211 -0.31 1.27 -12.44
C ILE A 211 -1.64 1.47 -11.72
N LEU A 212 -2.15 0.45 -11.04
CA LEU A 212 -3.32 0.55 -10.17
C LEU A 212 -2.89 0.28 -8.72
N ILE A 213 -3.08 1.26 -7.84
CA ILE A 213 -2.68 1.21 -6.42
C ILE A 213 -3.90 0.96 -5.55
N ASP A 214 -3.81 -0.01 -4.64
CA ASP A 214 -4.85 -0.40 -3.68
C ASP A 214 -6.24 -0.62 -4.31
N PRO A 215 -6.40 -1.56 -5.27
CA PRO A 215 -7.70 -1.83 -5.89
C PRO A 215 -8.54 -2.85 -5.13
N VAL A 216 -9.83 -2.54 -5.00
CA VAL A 216 -10.83 -3.33 -4.28
C VAL A 216 -11.47 -4.38 -5.19
N LEU A 217 -11.60 -5.63 -4.71
CA LEU A 217 -12.18 -6.76 -5.46
C LEU A 217 -13.56 -6.45 -6.04
N GLU A 218 -14.47 -5.93 -5.22
CA GLU A 218 -15.82 -5.55 -5.63
C GLU A 218 -15.85 -4.44 -6.70
N GLN A 219 -14.76 -3.68 -6.85
CA GLN A 219 -14.62 -2.61 -7.84
C GLN A 219 -13.88 -3.05 -9.12
N LYS A 220 -13.43 -4.32 -9.25
CA LYS A 220 -12.71 -4.83 -10.44
C LYS A 220 -13.36 -4.43 -11.76
N THR A 221 -14.69 -4.55 -11.87
CA THR A 221 -15.44 -4.26 -13.10
C THR A 221 -15.38 -2.78 -13.48
N ARG A 222 -15.42 -1.87 -12.50
CA ARG A 222 -15.23 -0.42 -12.70
C ARG A 222 -13.81 -0.13 -13.20
N ASP A 223 -12.82 -0.72 -12.55
CA ASP A 223 -11.40 -0.44 -12.81
C ASP A 223 -10.96 -0.95 -14.19
N LEU A 224 -11.35 -2.18 -14.56
CA LEU A 224 -11.09 -2.73 -15.89
C LEU A 224 -11.80 -1.97 -17.00
N LYS A 225 -13.07 -1.58 -16.79
CA LYS A 225 -13.82 -0.78 -17.76
C LYS A 225 -13.17 0.60 -17.97
N LEU A 226 -12.68 1.24 -16.91
CA LEU A 226 -11.97 2.52 -17.02
C LEU A 226 -10.64 2.38 -17.80
N LEU A 227 -9.92 1.28 -17.61
CA LEU A 227 -8.72 0.97 -18.40
C LEU A 227 -9.05 0.78 -19.90
N GLU A 228 -10.14 0.08 -20.21
CA GLU A 228 -10.63 -0.12 -21.58
C GLU A 228 -11.06 1.21 -22.24
N GLU A 229 -11.92 1.99 -21.57
CA GLU A 229 -12.44 3.28 -22.07
C GLU A 229 -11.33 4.31 -22.33
N LEU A 230 -10.24 4.26 -21.55
CA LEU A 230 -9.06 5.13 -21.71
C LEU A 230 -7.98 4.55 -22.63
N GLY A 231 -8.14 3.32 -23.14
CA GLY A 231 -7.17 2.65 -24.01
C GLY A 231 -5.83 2.38 -23.32
N LEU A 232 -5.86 1.98 -22.05
CA LEU A 232 -4.68 1.83 -21.20
C LEU A 232 -4.24 0.38 -21.03
N LYS A 233 -2.93 0.18 -20.97
CA LYS A 233 -2.28 -1.09 -20.72
C LYS A 233 -1.84 -1.16 -19.25
N LEU A 234 -2.63 -1.81 -18.42
CA LEU A 234 -2.23 -2.09 -17.03
C LEU A 234 -0.93 -2.91 -17.02
N LYS A 235 0.05 -2.50 -16.22
CA LYS A 235 1.32 -3.22 -16.03
C LYS A 235 1.47 -3.79 -14.63
N TYR A 236 1.01 -3.03 -13.64
CA TYR A 236 1.20 -3.36 -12.23
C TYR A 236 -0.06 -3.09 -11.42
N VAL A 237 -0.40 -4.04 -10.55
CA VAL A 237 -1.27 -3.80 -9.38
C VAL A 237 -0.36 -3.73 -8.16
N VAL A 238 -0.40 -2.65 -7.40
CA VAL A 238 0.47 -2.42 -6.24
C VAL A 238 -0.37 -2.23 -5.00
N ASN A 239 -0.16 -3.05 -3.97
CA ASN A 239 -0.78 -2.84 -2.66
C ASN A 239 0.22 -2.16 -1.71
N THR A 240 -0.20 -1.08 -1.04
CA THR A 240 0.62 -0.35 -0.06
C THR A 240 0.86 -1.15 1.22
N HIS A 241 -0.05 -2.07 1.55
CA HIS A 241 0.05 -3.02 2.66
C HIS A 241 -0.93 -4.19 2.47
N CYS A 242 -0.97 -5.11 3.42
CA CYS A 242 -1.98 -6.17 3.45
C CYS A 242 -3.26 -5.63 4.11
N HIS A 243 -4.24 -5.20 3.31
CA HIS A 243 -5.48 -4.57 3.78
C HIS A 243 -6.32 -5.50 4.68
N ALA A 244 -7.09 -4.91 5.61
CA ALA A 244 -7.94 -5.63 6.58
C ALA A 244 -9.45 -5.30 6.47
N ASP A 245 -9.80 -4.32 5.65
CA ASP A 245 -11.14 -3.76 5.46
C ASP A 245 -11.77 -4.20 4.13
N HIS A 246 -10.95 -4.56 3.13
CA HIS A 246 -11.35 -5.03 1.81
C HIS A 246 -10.42 -6.14 1.28
N ILE A 247 -10.88 -6.91 0.29
CA ILE A 247 -10.03 -7.87 -0.43
C ILE A 247 -9.46 -7.18 -1.67
N THR A 248 -8.16 -7.30 -1.92
CA THR A 248 -7.53 -6.73 -3.13
C THR A 248 -8.01 -7.47 -4.39
N SER A 249 -8.22 -6.75 -5.49
CA SER A 249 -8.53 -7.34 -6.79
C SER A 249 -7.32 -7.93 -7.51
N GLY A 250 -6.11 -7.85 -6.93
CA GLY A 250 -4.83 -8.13 -7.59
C GLY A 250 -4.73 -9.50 -8.28
N SER A 251 -4.96 -10.59 -7.55
CA SER A 251 -5.00 -11.96 -8.11
C SER A 251 -6.02 -12.09 -9.25
N VAL A 252 -7.22 -11.56 -9.03
CA VAL A 252 -8.36 -11.69 -9.94
C VAL A 252 -8.21 -10.84 -11.20
N ILE A 253 -7.48 -9.72 -11.14
CA ILE A 253 -7.05 -8.96 -12.32
C ILE A 253 -5.99 -9.76 -13.09
N ARG A 254 -4.95 -10.24 -12.40
CA ARG A 254 -3.85 -11.02 -12.99
C ARG A 254 -4.33 -12.29 -13.70
N GLN A 255 -5.31 -13.01 -13.14
CA GLN A 255 -5.93 -14.17 -13.81
C GLN A 255 -6.52 -13.80 -15.17
N SER A 256 -7.23 -12.67 -15.25
CA SER A 256 -7.79 -12.16 -16.52
C SER A 256 -6.79 -11.46 -17.43
N MET A 257 -5.62 -11.05 -16.91
CA MET A 257 -4.57 -10.32 -17.63
C MET A 257 -3.17 -10.82 -17.20
N PRO A 258 -2.72 -12.00 -17.68
CA PRO A 258 -1.51 -12.67 -17.18
C PRO A 258 -0.19 -11.88 -17.33
N GLU A 259 -0.18 -10.81 -18.12
CA GLU A 259 0.94 -9.89 -18.31
C GLU A 259 1.04 -8.77 -17.25
N VAL A 260 0.00 -8.62 -16.42
CA VAL A 260 -0.04 -7.73 -15.25
C VAL A 260 0.68 -8.42 -14.10
N LYS A 261 1.57 -7.70 -13.40
CA LYS A 261 2.25 -8.21 -12.21
C LYS A 261 1.67 -7.60 -10.95
N THR A 262 1.42 -8.42 -9.94
CA THR A 262 1.07 -7.94 -8.60
C THR A 262 2.32 -7.57 -7.80
N MET A 263 2.23 -6.53 -6.97
CA MET A 263 3.34 -6.02 -6.16
C MET A 263 2.89 -5.72 -4.73
N ILE A 264 3.71 -6.12 -3.76
CA ILE A 264 3.51 -5.78 -2.35
C ILE A 264 4.85 -5.75 -1.61
N SER A 265 4.92 -5.05 -0.48
CA SER A 265 6.12 -5.03 0.36
C SER A 265 6.57 -6.43 0.76
N LYS A 266 7.88 -6.71 0.67
CA LYS A 266 8.48 -7.95 1.18
C LYS A 266 8.21 -8.15 2.67
N ALA A 267 8.11 -7.07 3.44
CA ALA A 267 7.86 -7.11 4.88
C ALA A 267 6.40 -7.46 5.24
N SER A 268 5.47 -7.46 4.27
CA SER A 268 4.06 -7.80 4.53
C SER A 268 3.81 -9.29 4.81
N GLY A 269 4.75 -10.17 4.46
CA GLY A 269 4.56 -11.63 4.49
C GLY A 269 3.60 -12.16 3.41
N ALA A 270 2.97 -11.31 2.62
CA ALA A 270 2.01 -11.68 1.59
C ALA A 270 2.67 -12.16 0.28
N SER A 271 1.94 -12.98 -0.47
CA SER A 271 2.29 -13.40 -1.83
C SER A 271 2.09 -12.26 -2.85
N ALA A 272 2.95 -12.20 -3.88
CA ALA A 272 2.84 -11.32 -5.04
C ALA A 272 3.80 -11.81 -6.16
N ASP A 273 3.67 -11.28 -7.39
CA ASP A 273 4.65 -11.52 -8.45
C ASP A 273 6.00 -10.85 -8.20
N VAL A 274 5.98 -9.69 -7.53
CA VAL A 274 7.18 -8.91 -7.21
C VAL A 274 7.07 -8.37 -5.80
N HIS A 275 8.00 -8.75 -4.94
CA HIS A 275 8.17 -8.14 -3.63
C HIS A 275 9.04 -6.88 -3.74
N ILE A 276 8.56 -5.77 -3.17
CA ILE A 276 9.27 -4.47 -3.14
C ILE A 276 9.79 -4.15 -1.74
N ALA A 277 10.83 -3.32 -1.67
CA ALA A 277 11.49 -2.88 -0.44
C ALA A 277 11.83 -1.38 -0.47
N HIS A 278 12.32 -0.84 0.65
CA HIS A 278 12.72 0.56 0.74
C HIS A 278 13.85 0.89 -0.26
N GLY A 279 13.67 1.95 -1.04
CA GLY A 279 14.63 2.41 -2.05
C GLY A 279 14.45 1.80 -3.44
N ASP A 280 13.56 0.82 -3.60
CA ASP A 280 13.19 0.30 -4.91
C ASP A 280 12.47 1.36 -5.76
N VAL A 281 12.52 1.19 -7.08
CA VAL A 281 11.82 2.07 -8.03
C VAL A 281 10.92 1.24 -8.94
N ILE A 282 9.62 1.51 -8.90
CA ILE A 282 8.65 0.92 -9.83
C ILE A 282 8.63 1.79 -11.09
N GLU A 283 9.06 1.23 -12.23
CA GLU A 283 9.07 1.90 -13.53
C GLU A 283 7.90 1.43 -14.40
N CYS A 284 7.13 2.36 -14.97
CA CYS A 284 6.00 2.06 -15.87
C CYS A 284 5.92 3.15 -16.94
N GLY A 285 6.27 2.85 -18.19
CA GLY A 285 6.58 3.86 -19.21
C GLY A 285 7.63 4.87 -18.71
N ARG A 286 7.23 6.14 -18.59
CA ARG A 286 8.02 7.23 -18.00
C ARG A 286 7.78 7.44 -16.50
N LEU A 287 6.79 6.78 -15.90
CA LEU A 287 6.54 6.85 -14.45
C LEU A 287 7.69 6.21 -13.67
N ARG A 288 8.04 6.84 -12.55
CA ARG A 288 8.95 6.31 -11.54
C ARG A 288 8.38 6.56 -10.16
N LEU A 289 8.05 5.48 -9.45
CA LEU A 289 7.60 5.53 -8.06
C LEU A 289 8.74 5.03 -7.16
N GLU A 290 9.27 5.89 -6.31
CA GLU A 290 10.23 5.55 -5.27
C GLU A 290 9.48 4.89 -4.09
N VAL A 291 9.85 3.67 -3.73
CA VAL A 291 9.23 2.90 -2.64
C VAL A 291 9.89 3.29 -1.31
N ARG A 292 9.11 3.85 -0.39
CA ARG A 292 9.54 4.13 0.98
C ARG A 292 8.87 3.17 1.94
N ALA A 293 9.62 2.30 2.60
CA ALA A 293 9.08 1.53 3.72
C ALA A 293 8.61 2.51 4.82
N THR A 294 7.35 2.39 5.22
CA THR A 294 6.73 3.20 6.27
C THR A 294 5.91 2.33 7.23
N PRO A 295 6.52 1.31 7.86
CA PRO A 295 5.80 0.42 8.77
C PRO A 295 5.29 1.15 10.02
N GLY A 296 4.25 0.58 10.63
CA GLY A 296 3.66 1.08 11.87
C GLY A 296 2.14 0.92 11.93
N HIS A 297 1.43 1.08 10.81
CA HIS A 297 0.06 0.55 10.70
C HIS A 297 0.09 -0.98 10.57
N THR A 298 0.96 -1.47 9.69
CA THR A 298 1.45 -2.86 9.65
C THR A 298 2.97 -2.86 9.42
N ASP A 299 3.66 -3.97 9.68
CA ASP A 299 5.06 -4.16 9.29
C ASP A 299 5.26 -4.09 7.75
N GLY A 300 4.21 -4.37 6.99
CA GLY A 300 4.22 -4.37 5.53
C GLY A 300 4.04 -3.01 4.86
N CYS A 301 3.75 -1.94 5.59
CA CYS A 301 3.37 -0.65 4.97
C CYS A 301 4.51 -0.02 4.16
N VAL A 302 4.19 0.38 2.93
CA VAL A 302 5.02 1.23 2.07
C VAL A 302 4.25 2.46 1.61
N SER A 303 4.94 3.59 1.53
CA SER A 303 4.49 4.79 0.84
C SER A 303 5.18 4.89 -0.52
N LEU A 304 4.44 5.22 -1.58
CA LEU A 304 4.96 5.30 -2.94
C LEU A 304 5.08 6.76 -3.38
N LEU A 305 6.28 7.22 -3.71
CA LEU A 305 6.55 8.61 -4.08
C LEU A 305 6.70 8.75 -5.60
N LEU A 306 5.74 9.39 -6.24
CA LEU A 306 5.79 9.81 -7.63
C LEU A 306 6.24 11.27 -7.72
N ARG A 307 7.34 11.54 -8.44
CA ARG A 307 7.76 12.90 -8.80
C ARG A 307 7.45 13.12 -10.28
N THR A 308 6.90 14.29 -10.61
CA THR A 308 6.62 14.70 -11.99
C THR A 308 7.38 16.00 -12.32
N GLY A 309 7.39 16.40 -13.59
CA GLY A 309 7.93 17.70 -14.02
C GLY A 309 7.29 18.92 -13.34
N THR A 310 6.15 18.80 -12.67
CA THR A 310 5.39 19.94 -12.12
C THR A 310 4.89 19.75 -10.69
N ALA A 311 4.82 18.50 -10.19
CA ALA A 311 4.27 18.16 -8.89
C ALA A 311 5.00 16.97 -8.24
N SER A 312 4.64 16.64 -7.01
CA SER A 312 5.03 15.37 -6.37
C SER A 312 3.84 14.84 -5.58
N PHE A 313 3.61 13.53 -5.66
CA PHE A 313 2.53 12.82 -4.99
C PHE A 313 3.14 11.71 -4.14
N VAL A 314 2.68 11.54 -2.91
CA VAL A 314 3.02 10.41 -2.06
C VAL A 314 1.75 9.64 -1.72
N PHE A 315 1.66 8.41 -2.22
CA PHE A 315 0.58 7.47 -1.91
C PHE A 315 0.94 6.77 -0.60
N THR A 316 0.28 7.15 0.50
CA THR A 316 0.75 6.81 1.86
C THR A 316 0.13 5.54 2.45
N GLY A 317 -0.81 4.92 1.71
CA GLY A 317 -1.69 3.89 2.26
C GLY A 317 -2.31 4.40 3.57
N ASP A 318 -2.32 3.53 4.58
CA ASP A 318 -2.81 3.87 5.91
C ASP A 318 -1.71 4.37 6.88
N THR A 319 -0.50 4.64 6.39
CA THR A 319 0.56 5.27 7.21
C THR A 319 0.14 6.68 7.65
N LEU A 320 -0.32 7.49 6.70
CA LEU A 320 -0.74 8.87 6.92
C LEU A 320 -2.11 9.07 6.26
N LEU A 321 -3.07 9.59 7.04
CA LEU A 321 -4.42 9.92 6.59
C LEU A 321 -4.66 11.42 6.75
N ILE A 322 -5.64 11.99 6.05
CA ILE A 322 -5.90 13.43 6.11
C ILE A 322 -6.37 13.81 7.52
N ARG A 323 -5.59 14.63 8.24
CA ARG A 323 -5.76 14.96 9.66
C ARG A 323 -5.86 13.72 10.57
N GLY A 324 -5.13 12.65 10.24
CA GLY A 324 -5.07 11.42 11.02
C GLY A 324 -3.92 10.50 10.62
N CYS A 325 -4.02 9.24 10.98
CA CYS A 325 -3.12 8.14 10.61
C CYS A 325 -3.88 6.82 10.82
N GLY A 326 -3.37 5.73 10.24
CA GLY A 326 -3.84 4.38 10.52
C GLY A 326 -3.67 4.01 11.99
N ARG A 327 -4.45 3.02 12.42
CA ARG A 327 -4.38 2.43 13.76
C ARG A 327 -3.19 1.46 13.88
N THR A 328 -2.79 1.10 15.09
CA THR A 328 -1.53 0.38 15.35
C THR A 328 -1.72 -0.74 16.38
N ASP A 329 -2.88 -1.38 16.38
CA ASP A 329 -3.33 -2.32 17.42
C ASP A 329 -3.61 -3.75 16.89
N PHE A 330 -3.38 -4.00 15.59
CA PHE A 330 -3.38 -5.31 14.93
C PHE A 330 -2.32 -5.36 13.81
N GLN A 331 -2.16 -6.53 13.15
CA GLN A 331 -1.19 -6.75 12.05
C GLN A 331 0.22 -6.18 12.32
N GLN A 332 0.76 -6.51 13.49
CA GLN A 332 2.10 -6.09 13.93
C GLN A 332 2.28 -4.56 14.03
N GLY A 333 1.19 -3.78 14.05
CA GLY A 333 1.25 -2.32 14.16
C GLY A 333 1.95 -1.84 15.44
N ASP A 334 2.69 -0.73 15.32
CA ASP A 334 3.46 -0.07 16.37
C ASP A 334 3.36 1.45 16.23
N ALA A 335 2.87 2.14 17.27
CA ALA A 335 2.69 3.59 17.28
C ALA A 335 4.01 4.36 17.24
N ARG A 336 5.08 3.89 17.90
CA ARG A 336 6.38 4.55 17.91
C ARG A 336 7.05 4.46 16.54
N GLN A 337 6.94 3.29 15.89
CA GLN A 337 7.41 3.03 14.55
C GLN A 337 6.64 3.88 13.52
N LEU A 338 5.30 3.93 13.63
CA LEU A 338 4.44 4.78 12.80
C LEU A 338 4.84 6.25 12.89
N TYR A 339 4.95 6.79 14.10
CA TYR A 339 5.32 8.19 14.33
C TYR A 339 6.67 8.52 13.70
N LYS A 340 7.68 7.67 13.95
CA LYS A 340 9.03 7.82 13.40
C LYS A 340 9.00 7.82 11.87
N ASN A 341 8.34 6.85 11.25
CA ASN A 341 8.34 6.71 9.80
C ASN A 341 7.56 7.83 9.10
N VAL A 342 6.45 8.32 9.67
CA VAL A 342 5.77 9.52 9.11
C VAL A 342 6.72 10.72 9.12
N HIS A 343 7.45 10.95 10.21
CA HIS A 343 8.39 12.07 10.31
C HIS A 343 9.58 11.94 9.36
N GLU A 344 10.25 10.78 9.34
CA GLU A 344 11.46 10.55 8.56
C GLU A 344 11.19 10.37 7.06
N GLN A 345 10.07 9.74 6.68
CA GLN A 345 9.81 9.33 5.29
C GLN A 345 8.77 10.18 4.56
N ILE A 346 7.85 10.84 5.28
CA ILE A 346 6.77 11.62 4.67
C ILE A 346 6.94 13.12 4.96
N PHE A 347 7.13 13.53 6.23
CA PHE A 347 7.31 14.95 6.59
C PHE A 347 8.68 15.53 6.19
N SER A 348 9.63 14.68 5.80
CA SER A 348 10.90 15.07 5.17
C SER A 348 10.77 15.47 3.69
N LEU A 349 9.61 15.21 3.06
CA LEU A 349 9.33 15.62 1.68
C LEU A 349 9.07 17.14 1.59
N PRO A 350 9.21 17.74 0.40
CA PRO A 350 8.81 19.13 0.17
C PRO A 350 7.36 19.37 0.60
N GLY A 351 7.09 20.46 1.31
CA GLY A 351 5.76 20.73 1.87
C GLY A 351 4.63 20.78 0.84
N SER A 352 4.93 21.11 -0.42
CA SER A 352 4.01 21.09 -1.56
C SER A 352 3.72 19.69 -2.13
N THR A 353 4.28 18.62 -1.56
CA THR A 353 4.00 17.25 -1.98
C THR A 353 2.57 16.89 -1.57
N ILE A 354 1.79 16.40 -2.53
CA ILE A 354 0.40 16.00 -2.35
C ILE A 354 0.37 14.64 -1.65
N VAL A 355 -0.40 14.54 -0.57
CA VAL A 355 -0.62 13.32 0.22
C VAL A 355 -1.89 12.63 -0.29
N CYS A 356 -1.73 11.39 -0.73
CA CYS A 356 -2.76 10.52 -1.28
C CYS A 356 -2.94 9.32 -0.33
N PRO A 357 -3.89 9.38 0.64
CA PRO A 357 -4.09 8.31 1.61
C PRO A 357 -4.78 7.07 1.01
N GLY A 358 -4.68 5.94 1.69
CA GLY A 358 -5.43 4.71 1.36
C GLY A 358 -6.92 4.81 1.69
N HIS A 359 -7.29 5.60 2.71
CA HIS A 359 -8.68 5.77 3.16
C HIS A 359 -9.05 7.23 3.49
N ASP A 360 -10.33 7.58 3.31
CA ASP A 360 -10.92 8.76 3.95
C ASP A 360 -12.41 8.58 4.32
N TYR A 361 -12.74 8.80 5.59
CA TYR A 361 -14.08 8.64 6.15
C TYR A 361 -14.89 9.96 6.23
N LYS A 362 -14.44 11.02 5.53
CA LYS A 362 -15.02 12.38 5.58
C LYS A 362 -15.17 13.00 4.19
N ASN A 363 -15.14 12.18 3.13
CA ASN A 363 -15.25 12.58 1.73
C ASN A 363 -14.20 13.65 1.31
N ARG A 364 -12.94 13.46 1.74
CA ARG A 364 -11.79 14.29 1.37
C ARG A 364 -10.86 13.50 0.47
N SER A 365 -10.40 14.13 -0.61
CA SER A 365 -9.57 13.47 -1.64
C SER A 365 -8.09 13.40 -1.28
N VAL A 366 -7.46 14.53 -0.95
CA VAL A 366 -6.01 14.66 -0.75
C VAL A 366 -5.70 15.74 0.29
N SER A 367 -4.45 15.80 0.76
CA SER A 367 -3.90 16.97 1.47
C SER A 367 -2.46 17.21 0.99
N THR A 368 -1.66 17.94 1.76
CA THR A 368 -0.25 18.19 1.48
C THR A 368 0.63 17.91 2.69
N VAL A 369 1.91 17.66 2.46
CA VAL A 369 2.90 17.42 3.53
C VAL A 369 2.99 18.63 4.47
N GLU A 370 2.92 19.86 3.96
CA GLU A 370 2.93 21.07 4.79
C GLU A 370 1.70 21.16 5.70
N GLU A 371 0.52 20.83 5.16
CA GLU A 371 -0.71 20.86 5.92
C GLU A 371 -0.74 19.81 7.04
N GLU A 372 -0.37 18.56 6.75
CA GLU A 372 -0.35 17.51 7.77
C GLU A 372 0.72 17.79 8.83
N ARG A 373 1.91 18.26 8.43
CA ARG A 373 2.97 18.66 9.38
C ARG A 373 2.58 19.83 10.30
N ARG A 374 1.62 20.67 9.89
CA ARG A 374 1.11 21.80 10.72
C ARG A 374 -0.15 21.48 11.51
N PHE A 375 -1.03 20.64 10.98
CA PHE A 375 -2.41 20.54 11.43
C PHE A 375 -2.90 19.11 11.70
N ASN A 376 -2.06 18.08 11.54
CA ASN A 376 -2.45 16.73 11.95
C ASN A 376 -2.60 16.67 13.48
N PRO A 377 -3.80 16.37 14.02
CA PRO A 377 -4.08 16.50 15.45
C PRO A 377 -3.36 15.47 16.32
N ARG A 378 -2.82 14.40 15.72
CA ARG A 378 -2.05 13.35 16.41
C ARG A 378 -0.55 13.55 16.18
N LEU A 379 -0.13 13.59 14.91
CA LEU A 379 1.29 13.56 14.53
C LEU A 379 2.05 14.87 14.81
N THR A 380 1.35 15.96 15.13
CA THR A 380 1.99 17.20 15.66
C THR A 380 2.31 17.14 17.15
N LYS A 381 1.87 16.10 17.87
CA LYS A 381 2.17 15.93 19.29
C LYS A 381 3.58 15.35 19.51
N PRO A 382 4.19 15.53 20.70
CA PRO A 382 5.37 14.77 21.09
C PRO A 382 5.11 13.26 21.02
N LEU A 383 6.16 12.46 20.77
CA LEU A 383 6.07 11.01 20.58
C LEU A 383 5.25 10.29 21.66
N ASP A 384 5.48 10.57 22.95
CA ASP A 384 4.81 9.85 24.03
C ASP A 384 3.32 10.24 24.16
N GLU A 385 2.97 11.51 23.90
CA GLU A 385 1.55 11.95 23.82
C GLU A 385 0.86 11.32 22.58
N PHE A 386 1.58 11.18 21.46
CA PHE A 386 1.06 10.45 20.30
C PHE A 386 0.78 8.98 20.63
N VAL A 387 1.70 8.28 21.29
CA VAL A 387 1.53 6.88 21.70
C VAL A 387 0.32 6.74 22.63
N GLU A 388 0.20 7.60 23.65
CA GLU A 388 -0.96 7.63 24.55
C GLU A 388 -2.28 7.85 23.79
N ILE A 389 -2.30 8.77 22.81
CA ILE A 389 -3.48 8.97 21.95
C ILE A 389 -3.83 7.70 21.16
N MET A 390 -2.83 7.03 20.57
CA MET A 390 -3.04 5.84 19.74
C MET A 390 -3.54 4.64 20.56
N GLU A 391 -2.96 4.40 21.74
CA GLU A 391 -3.38 3.34 22.67
C GLU A 391 -4.82 3.55 23.18
N ASN A 392 -5.27 4.80 23.29
CA ASN A 392 -6.59 5.16 23.81
C ASN A 392 -7.66 5.40 22.72
N LEU A 393 -7.40 5.13 21.44
CA LEU A 393 -8.40 5.33 20.36
C LEU A 393 -9.65 4.44 20.49
N ASN A 394 -9.54 3.27 21.15
CA ASN A 394 -10.66 2.36 21.45
C ASN A 394 -11.59 2.07 20.24
N LEU A 395 -11.01 1.86 19.06
CA LEU A 395 -11.77 1.67 17.82
C LEU A 395 -12.38 0.27 17.71
N PRO A 396 -13.60 0.12 17.17
CA PRO A 396 -14.17 -1.20 16.84
C PRO A 396 -13.26 -2.01 15.93
N ASN A 397 -13.28 -3.35 16.04
CA ASN A 397 -12.53 -4.22 15.11
C ASN A 397 -12.96 -3.97 13.64
N PRO A 398 -12.04 -4.03 12.66
CA PRO A 398 -12.42 -3.87 11.25
C PRO A 398 -13.37 -4.97 10.80
N LYS A 399 -14.46 -4.59 10.11
CA LYS A 399 -15.60 -5.49 9.82
C LYS A 399 -15.26 -6.71 8.94
N LYS A 400 -14.21 -6.63 8.12
CA LYS A 400 -13.79 -7.71 7.20
C LYS A 400 -12.45 -8.37 7.59
N MET A 401 -11.82 -8.02 8.71
CA MET A 401 -10.42 -8.42 9.01
C MET A 401 -10.17 -9.92 8.88
N ASP A 402 -11.07 -10.74 9.40
CA ASP A 402 -10.96 -12.21 9.43
C ASP A 402 -11.09 -12.86 8.04
N VAL A 403 -11.58 -12.12 7.04
CA VAL A 403 -11.73 -12.57 5.64
C VAL A 403 -10.71 -11.88 4.73
N ALA A 404 -10.52 -10.58 4.92
CA ALA A 404 -9.63 -9.73 4.13
C ALA A 404 -8.16 -10.10 4.33
N VAL A 405 -7.69 -10.22 5.58
CA VAL A 405 -6.25 -10.48 5.84
C VAL A 405 -5.81 -11.83 5.29
N PRO A 406 -6.51 -12.97 5.51
CA PRO A 406 -6.12 -14.26 4.92
C PRO A 406 -6.13 -14.25 3.38
N ALA A 407 -7.14 -13.62 2.76
CA ALA A 407 -7.18 -13.48 1.30
C ALA A 407 -6.03 -12.60 0.78
N ASN A 408 -5.76 -11.46 1.42
CA ASN A 408 -4.75 -10.51 0.98
C ASN A 408 -3.30 -11.03 1.20
N LEU A 409 -3.07 -11.87 2.21
CA LEU A 409 -1.82 -12.65 2.34
C LEU A 409 -1.59 -13.56 1.12
N MET A 410 -2.64 -13.96 0.41
CA MET A 410 -2.58 -14.71 -0.85
C MET A 410 -2.79 -13.84 -2.10
N CYS A 411 -2.55 -12.52 -2.00
CA CYS A 411 -2.71 -11.53 -3.07
C CYS A 411 -4.18 -11.31 -3.54
N GLY A 412 -5.15 -11.63 -2.69
CA GLY A 412 -6.59 -11.59 -2.98
C GLY A 412 -7.17 -12.99 -3.08
N VAL A 413 -8.35 -13.11 -3.69
CA VAL A 413 -8.95 -14.43 -3.97
C VAL A 413 -8.10 -15.15 -5.01
N GLN A 414 -7.35 -16.18 -4.59
CA GLN A 414 -6.82 -17.21 -5.49
C GLN A 414 -7.99 -18.02 -6.05
N ASP A 415 -7.85 -18.63 -7.22
CA ASP A 415 -8.87 -19.56 -7.71
C ASP A 415 -9.11 -20.64 -6.66
N ASP A 416 -10.38 -20.80 -6.28
CA ASP A 416 -10.82 -22.04 -5.69
C ASP A 416 -10.51 -23.17 -6.71
N PRO A 417 -9.76 -24.22 -6.35
CA PRO A 417 -9.54 -25.39 -7.24
C PRO A 417 -10.84 -25.97 -7.80
N TRP A 418 -11.98 -25.69 -7.17
CA TRP A 418 -13.32 -26.10 -7.63
C TRP A 418 -13.93 -25.21 -8.73
N GLN A 419 -13.37 -24.04 -9.10
CA GLN A 419 -13.87 -23.24 -10.25
C GLN A 419 -13.52 -23.84 -11.62
N SER A 420 -12.58 -24.79 -11.71
CA SER A 420 -12.37 -25.57 -12.95
C SER A 420 -13.39 -26.70 -13.15
N ALA A 421 -14.32 -26.90 -12.22
CA ALA A 421 -15.51 -27.72 -12.46
C ALA A 421 -16.51 -26.92 -13.30
N SER A 422 -16.74 -27.40 -14.53
CA SER A 422 -17.62 -26.84 -15.56
C SER A 422 -18.89 -26.15 -15.06
N THR A 423 -19.23 -24.99 -15.64
CA THR A 423 -20.48 -24.23 -15.44
C THR A 423 -21.73 -24.90 -16.03
N GLU A 424 -21.82 -26.23 -15.93
CA GLU A 424 -23.05 -27.00 -16.14
C GLU A 424 -23.53 -27.49 -14.78
N ALA A 425 -24.24 -26.62 -14.06
CA ALA A 425 -25.03 -27.05 -12.92
C ALA A 425 -26.09 -28.02 -13.43
N LYS A 426 -25.96 -29.33 -13.12
CA LYS A 426 -27.02 -30.31 -13.39
C LYS A 426 -28.27 -29.83 -12.64
N VAL A 427 -29.27 -29.37 -13.38
CA VAL A 427 -30.60 -29.12 -12.83
C VAL A 427 -31.21 -30.49 -12.57
N TRP A 428 -31.32 -30.86 -11.30
CA TRP A 428 -31.97 -32.10 -10.87
C TRP A 428 -33.46 -31.98 -11.15
N SER A 429 -34.04 -32.95 -11.86
CA SER A 429 -35.50 -33.02 -12.01
C SER A 429 -36.11 -33.76 -10.81
N PRO A 430 -37.43 -33.62 -10.56
CA PRO A 430 -38.10 -34.43 -9.55
C PRO A 430 -37.98 -35.94 -9.78
N GLU A 431 -37.74 -36.37 -11.03
CA GLU A 431 -37.54 -37.79 -11.36
C GLU A 431 -36.15 -38.32 -10.94
N ASP A 432 -35.14 -37.46 -10.77
CA ASP A 432 -33.81 -37.85 -10.26
C ASP A 432 -33.83 -38.21 -8.74
N LEU A 433 -34.97 -38.02 -8.05
CA LEU A 433 -35.13 -38.20 -6.60
C LEU A 433 -35.96 -39.42 -6.18
N GLU A 434 -36.46 -40.23 -7.14
CA GLU A 434 -37.20 -41.45 -6.82
C GLU A 434 -36.27 -42.58 -6.35
N VAL A 435 -36.06 -42.67 -5.03
CA VAL A 435 -35.52 -43.85 -4.35
C VAL A 435 -36.71 -44.64 -3.77
N GLU A 436 -36.76 -45.96 -3.97
CA GLU A 436 -37.85 -46.81 -3.45
C GLU A 436 -37.98 -46.67 -1.92
N GLU A 437 -39.13 -46.18 -1.43
CA GLU A 437 -39.38 -46.01 0.00
C GLU A 437 -39.51 -47.36 0.74
N PRO A 438 -38.72 -47.61 1.80
CA PRO A 438 -39.03 -48.67 2.76
C PRO A 438 -40.16 -48.20 3.70
N SER A 439 -41.41 -48.40 3.26
CA SER A 439 -42.65 -48.33 4.06
C SER A 439 -42.77 -47.12 5.00
N ALA A 440 -43.08 -45.94 4.44
CA ALA A 440 -43.34 -44.75 5.23
C ALA A 440 -44.51 -44.92 6.22
N VAL A 441 -44.26 -44.62 7.50
CA VAL A 441 -45.31 -44.17 8.42
C VAL A 441 -45.68 -42.75 7.99
N LYS A 442 -46.87 -42.58 7.41
CA LYS A 442 -47.39 -41.23 7.09
C LYS A 442 -47.61 -40.43 8.37
N ILE A 443 -46.73 -39.48 8.62
CA ILE A 443 -46.97 -38.37 9.55
C ILE A 443 -47.44 -37.19 8.68
N GLU A 444 -48.75 -36.95 8.65
CA GLU A 444 -49.29 -35.72 8.07
C GLU A 444 -49.00 -34.56 9.04
N ALA A 445 -47.99 -33.75 8.71
CA ALA A 445 -47.73 -32.52 9.44
C ALA A 445 -48.91 -31.53 9.23
N PRO A 446 -49.55 -31.02 10.31
CA PRO A 446 -50.56 -29.98 10.18
C PRO A 446 -49.93 -28.68 9.65
N ARG A 447 -50.77 -27.79 9.10
CA ARG A 447 -50.34 -26.44 8.63
C ARG A 447 -49.84 -25.52 9.75
N ASP A 448 -49.84 -25.99 10.99
CA ASP A 448 -49.27 -25.32 12.15
C ASP A 448 -47.72 -25.42 12.17
N ALA A 449 -47.11 -26.23 11.29
CA ALA A 449 -45.66 -26.43 11.24
C ALA A 449 -44.84 -25.20 10.78
N GLU A 450 -45.34 -24.41 9.81
CA GLU A 450 -44.65 -23.18 9.35
C GLU A 450 -44.58 -22.11 10.47
N LEU A 451 -45.56 -22.08 11.37
CA LEU A 451 -45.53 -21.21 12.55
C LEU A 451 -44.48 -21.70 13.57
N ALA A 452 -44.35 -23.01 13.75
CA ALA A 452 -43.34 -23.60 14.64
C ALA A 452 -41.91 -23.39 14.13
N GLU A 453 -41.65 -23.48 12.81
CA GLU A 453 -40.33 -23.19 12.25
C GLU A 453 -39.92 -21.73 12.45
N ALA A 454 -40.82 -20.78 12.23
CA ALA A 454 -40.56 -19.36 12.51
C ALA A 454 -40.29 -19.09 14.00
N GLU A 455 -40.99 -19.76 14.91
CA GLU A 455 -40.71 -19.68 16.36
C GLU A 455 -39.33 -20.29 16.72
N ILE A 456 -38.91 -21.37 16.05
CA ILE A 456 -37.57 -21.96 16.24
C ILE A 456 -36.48 -21.05 15.63
N GLU A 457 -36.71 -20.44 14.47
CA GLU A 457 -35.79 -19.48 13.84
C GLU A 457 -35.59 -18.25 14.73
N ILE A 458 -36.68 -17.66 15.25
CA ILE A 458 -36.63 -16.54 16.21
C ILE A 458 -35.93 -16.98 17.50
N SER A 459 -36.23 -18.18 18.03
CA SER A 459 -35.59 -18.69 19.25
C SER A 459 -34.09 -18.92 19.08
N LEU A 460 -33.65 -19.42 17.92
CA LEU A 460 -32.24 -19.60 17.59
C LEU A 460 -31.54 -18.24 17.39
N HIS A 461 -32.17 -17.32 16.67
CA HIS A 461 -31.69 -15.95 16.49
C HIS A 461 -31.47 -15.26 17.84
N ASP A 462 -32.46 -15.34 18.74
CA ASP A 462 -32.37 -14.74 20.08
C ASP A 462 -31.35 -15.44 20.98
N GLN A 463 -31.15 -16.76 20.86
CA GLN A 463 -30.06 -17.48 21.54
C GLN A 463 -28.69 -17.00 21.07
N ILE A 464 -28.49 -16.85 19.75
CA ILE A 464 -27.21 -16.39 19.17
C ILE A 464 -26.92 -14.92 19.58
N LEU A 465 -27.94 -14.07 19.69
CA LEU A 465 -27.81 -12.69 20.20
C LEU A 465 -27.65 -12.61 21.73
N ALA A 466 -28.27 -13.52 22.48
CA ALA A 466 -28.07 -13.63 23.91
C ALA A 466 -26.60 -13.96 24.24
N GLY A 467 -25.97 -14.78 23.39
CA GLY A 467 -24.55 -15.10 23.41
C GLY A 467 -24.19 -16.22 24.37
N ALA A 468 -23.26 -17.08 23.94
CA ALA A 468 -22.72 -18.16 24.77
C ALA A 468 -22.04 -17.60 26.03
N LYS A 469 -22.11 -18.30 27.16
CA LYS A 469 -21.50 -17.79 28.41
C LYS A 469 -20.04 -18.20 28.55
N ASP A 470 -19.17 -17.23 28.78
CA ASP A 470 -17.77 -17.50 29.16
C ASP A 470 -17.68 -18.21 30.54
N ALA A 471 -16.50 -18.70 30.90
CA ALA A 471 -16.25 -19.37 32.18
C ALA A 471 -16.50 -18.49 33.44
N SER A 472 -16.73 -17.18 33.27
CA SER A 472 -17.15 -16.26 34.33
C SER A 472 -18.66 -15.96 34.32
N GLY A 473 -19.43 -16.62 33.46
CA GLY A 473 -20.87 -16.47 33.29
C GLY A 473 -21.30 -15.27 32.43
N ARG A 474 -20.37 -14.58 31.77
CA ARG A 474 -20.67 -13.39 30.95
C ARG A 474 -20.99 -13.79 29.50
N PRO A 475 -22.05 -13.24 28.89
CA PRO A 475 -22.42 -13.58 27.52
C PRO A 475 -21.47 -12.98 26.46
N VAL A 476 -20.95 -13.84 25.60
CA VAL A 476 -20.17 -13.55 24.39
C VAL A 476 -21.15 -13.40 23.22
N LYS A 477 -21.54 -12.16 22.93
CA LYS A 477 -22.67 -11.86 22.04
C LYS A 477 -22.28 -11.69 20.57
N THR A 478 -22.97 -12.42 19.69
CA THR A 478 -23.07 -12.06 18.27
C THR A 478 -23.86 -10.75 18.13
N ARG A 479 -23.56 -9.98 17.07
CA ARG A 479 -24.24 -8.71 16.77
C ARG A 479 -25.05 -8.82 15.48
N VAL A 480 -26.11 -8.02 15.36
CA VAL A 480 -26.89 -7.86 14.13
C VAL A 480 -26.21 -6.84 13.21
N ASN A 481 -26.25 -7.07 11.90
CA ASN A 481 -25.97 -6.06 10.89
C ASN A 481 -27.19 -5.14 10.75
N GLU A 482 -27.10 -3.93 11.29
CA GLU A 482 -28.19 -2.93 11.32
C GLU A 482 -28.74 -2.56 9.93
N ALA A 483 -27.97 -2.77 8.85
CA ALA A 483 -28.40 -2.48 7.48
C ALA A 483 -29.17 -3.64 6.79
N THR A 484 -29.00 -4.88 7.25
CA THR A 484 -29.60 -6.06 6.60
C THR A 484 -30.48 -6.90 7.54
N GLY A 485 -30.45 -6.66 8.84
CA GLY A 485 -31.13 -7.46 9.86
C GLY A 485 -30.49 -8.83 10.14
N GLY A 486 -29.46 -9.23 9.39
CA GLY A 486 -28.79 -10.52 9.55
C GLY A 486 -27.76 -10.56 10.68
N LEU A 487 -27.49 -11.75 11.21
CA LEU A 487 -26.46 -11.99 12.24
C LEU A 487 -25.04 -11.84 11.64
N LEU A 488 -24.06 -11.34 12.39
CA LEU A 488 -22.67 -11.28 11.94
C LEU A 488 -21.94 -12.60 12.21
N GLY A 489 -21.30 -13.17 11.18
CA GLY A 489 -20.64 -14.48 11.22
C GLY A 489 -21.40 -15.55 10.39
N PRO A 490 -21.08 -16.85 10.55
CA PRO A 490 -21.68 -17.93 9.77
C PRO A 490 -23.17 -18.16 10.09
N PHE A 491 -23.68 -17.57 11.17
CA PHE A 491 -24.99 -17.84 11.76
C PHE A 491 -26.20 -17.61 10.84
N ASN A 492 -26.11 -16.78 9.79
CA ASN A 492 -27.22 -16.67 8.82
C ASN A 492 -27.47 -17.96 8.04
N ALA A 493 -26.45 -18.82 7.87
CA ALA A 493 -26.64 -20.14 7.27
C ALA A 493 -27.43 -21.07 8.21
N PHE A 494 -27.24 -20.93 9.52
CA PHE A 494 -27.96 -21.71 10.55
C PHE A 494 -29.44 -21.35 10.61
N LEU A 495 -29.82 -20.10 10.34
CA LEU A 495 -31.22 -19.68 10.20
C LEU A 495 -31.90 -20.28 8.95
N ARG A 496 -31.15 -20.76 7.95
CA ARG A 496 -31.74 -21.50 6.80
C ARG A 496 -32.14 -22.94 7.12
N SER A 497 -31.71 -23.47 8.26
CA SER A 497 -32.17 -24.77 8.78
C SER A 497 -32.12 -24.70 10.32
N PRO A 498 -33.11 -24.05 10.97
CA PRO A 498 -33.01 -23.67 12.39
C PRO A 498 -32.80 -24.85 13.35
N GLY A 499 -33.31 -26.04 13.05
CA GLY A 499 -33.04 -27.25 13.84
C GLY A 499 -31.55 -27.62 13.82
N LEU A 500 -31.00 -27.87 12.63
CA LEU A 500 -29.59 -28.21 12.44
C LEU A 500 -28.67 -27.08 12.93
N GLY A 501 -29.05 -25.83 12.66
CA GLY A 501 -28.32 -24.64 13.08
C GLY A 501 -28.20 -24.51 14.59
N LYS A 502 -29.25 -24.87 15.33
CA LYS A 502 -29.26 -24.92 16.79
C LYS A 502 -28.36 -26.03 17.34
N ASP A 503 -28.38 -27.21 16.74
CA ASP A 503 -27.56 -28.34 17.17
C ASP A 503 -26.06 -28.08 16.90
N VAL A 504 -25.71 -27.50 15.74
CA VAL A 504 -24.33 -27.08 15.41
C VAL A 504 -23.85 -25.94 16.32
N ALA A 505 -24.69 -24.92 16.56
CA ALA A 505 -24.34 -23.82 17.46
C ALA A 505 -24.17 -24.30 18.92
N GLY A 506 -25.03 -25.21 19.38
CA GLY A 506 -24.93 -25.82 20.71
C GLY A 506 -23.70 -26.72 20.88
N LEU A 507 -23.29 -27.43 19.83
CA LEU A 507 -22.04 -28.18 19.80
C LEU A 507 -20.83 -27.24 19.91
N ALA A 508 -20.79 -26.18 19.10
CA ALA A 508 -19.72 -25.17 19.15
C ALA A 508 -19.64 -24.44 20.51
N GLU A 509 -20.78 -24.04 21.08
CA GLU A 509 -20.83 -23.45 22.43
C GLU A 509 -20.27 -24.43 23.48
N ARG A 510 -20.66 -25.71 23.40
CA ARG A 510 -20.17 -26.73 24.32
C ARG A 510 -18.67 -26.97 24.19
N LEU A 511 -18.12 -27.02 22.98
CA LEU A 511 -16.68 -27.21 22.75
C LEU A 511 -15.84 -25.99 23.19
N ARG A 512 -16.36 -24.77 23.03
CA ARG A 512 -15.62 -23.53 23.36
C ARG A 512 -15.73 -23.12 24.82
N PHE A 513 -16.86 -23.41 25.48
CA PHE A 513 -17.17 -22.87 26.82
C PHE A 513 -17.63 -23.93 27.84
N GLY A 514 -17.90 -25.16 27.39
CA GLY A 514 -18.33 -26.28 28.23
C GLY A 514 -17.43 -27.52 28.15
N ALA A 515 -16.22 -27.38 27.56
CA ALA A 515 -15.25 -28.46 27.43
C ALA A 515 -14.83 -29.03 28.80
N ALA A 516 -14.47 -30.31 28.83
CA ALA A 516 -14.07 -30.97 30.07
C ALA A 516 -12.70 -30.50 30.58
N ALA A 517 -11.90 -29.84 29.74
CA ALA A 517 -10.51 -29.47 30.02
C ALA A 517 -10.33 -28.03 30.52
N PRO A 518 -9.23 -27.76 31.27
CA PRO A 518 -8.80 -26.41 31.59
C PRO A 518 -8.63 -25.53 30.34
N GLN A 519 -9.14 -24.29 30.39
CA GLN A 519 -8.97 -23.27 29.33
C GLN A 519 -7.53 -23.20 28.80
N ARG A 520 -6.55 -23.32 29.69
CA ARG A 520 -5.11 -23.33 29.36
C ARG A 520 -4.76 -24.34 28.26
N LEU A 521 -5.27 -25.56 28.32
CA LEU A 521 -5.01 -26.60 27.32
C LEU A 521 -5.80 -26.31 26.03
N LEU A 522 -7.03 -25.83 26.15
CA LEU A 522 -7.87 -25.41 25.02
C LEU A 522 -7.15 -24.35 24.17
N GLU A 523 -6.63 -23.29 24.78
CA GLU A 523 -5.94 -22.21 24.08
C GLU A 523 -4.61 -22.66 23.43
N ILE A 524 -3.90 -23.64 24.03
CA ILE A 524 -2.69 -24.23 23.42
C ILE A 524 -3.07 -25.01 22.14
N CYS A 525 -4.14 -25.81 22.18
CA CYS A 525 -4.65 -26.50 20.99
C CYS A 525 -5.10 -25.50 19.91
N ILE A 526 -5.87 -24.46 20.29
CA ILE A 526 -6.36 -23.46 19.34
C ILE A 526 -5.18 -22.70 18.71
N LEU A 527 -4.21 -22.22 19.49
CA LEU A 527 -3.03 -21.54 18.96
C LEU A 527 -2.23 -22.43 18.00
N ARG A 528 -2.07 -23.73 18.31
CA ARG A 528 -1.39 -24.67 17.41
C ARG A 528 -2.14 -24.88 16.09
N THR A 529 -3.46 -25.03 16.16
CA THR A 529 -4.35 -25.22 15.01
C THR A 529 -4.42 -23.97 14.13
N VAL A 530 -4.77 -22.83 14.72
CA VAL A 530 -4.95 -21.55 14.02
C VAL A 530 -3.65 -21.06 13.37
N LYS A 531 -2.48 -21.43 13.93
CA LYS A 531 -1.20 -21.13 13.27
C LYS A 531 -1.07 -21.82 11.92
N SER A 532 -1.60 -23.03 11.76
CA SER A 532 -1.55 -23.77 10.49
C SER A 532 -2.46 -23.17 9.41
N THR A 533 -3.52 -22.45 9.80
CA THR A 533 -4.45 -21.79 8.88
C THR A 533 -4.06 -20.36 8.52
N GLY A 534 -3.07 -19.78 9.22
CA GLY A 534 -2.58 -18.42 8.97
C GLY A 534 -3.47 -17.29 9.48
N ALA A 535 -4.54 -17.60 10.22
CA ALA A 535 -5.52 -16.62 10.70
C ALA A 535 -4.96 -15.73 11.84
N GLN A 536 -4.29 -14.64 11.47
CA GLN A 536 -3.56 -13.77 12.41
C GLN A 536 -4.43 -13.16 13.53
N TYR A 537 -5.69 -12.82 13.26
CA TYR A 537 -6.59 -12.31 14.31
C TYR A 537 -6.87 -13.36 15.39
N ALA A 538 -7.16 -14.59 14.98
CA ALA A 538 -7.39 -15.68 15.91
C ALA A 538 -6.12 -16.00 16.72
N LEU A 539 -4.92 -15.94 16.12
CA LEU A 539 -3.65 -16.02 16.87
C LEU A 539 -3.54 -14.92 17.94
N TRP A 540 -3.81 -13.67 17.58
CA TRP A 540 -3.75 -12.54 18.52
C TRP A 540 -4.81 -12.63 19.64
N SER A 541 -6.04 -13.03 19.29
CA SER A 541 -7.16 -13.15 20.23
C SER A 541 -6.95 -14.30 21.21
N HIS A 542 -6.65 -15.49 20.69
CA HIS A 542 -6.36 -16.67 21.52
C HIS A 542 -5.02 -16.55 22.25
N GLY A 543 -4.05 -15.77 21.74
CA GLY A 543 -2.85 -15.42 22.49
C GLY A 543 -3.17 -14.66 23.79
N LYS A 544 -4.11 -13.70 23.75
CA LYS A 544 -4.58 -13.01 24.96
C LYS A 544 -5.35 -13.93 25.91
N LEU A 545 -6.16 -14.85 25.39
CA LEU A 545 -6.88 -15.83 26.20
C LEU A 545 -5.93 -16.85 26.84
N ALA A 546 -4.90 -17.30 26.11
CA ALA A 546 -3.85 -18.17 26.61
C ALA A 546 -3.08 -17.53 27.78
N LEU A 547 -2.66 -16.26 27.63
CA LEU A 547 -2.04 -15.49 28.71
C LEU A 547 -2.97 -15.35 29.93
N ALA A 548 -4.26 -15.06 29.70
CA ALA A 548 -5.26 -14.99 30.78
C ALA A 548 -5.53 -16.33 31.47
N ALA A 549 -5.40 -17.45 30.73
CA ALA A 549 -5.41 -18.82 31.25
C ALA A 549 -4.05 -19.26 31.85
N GLY A 550 -3.07 -18.35 31.92
CA GLY A 550 -1.77 -18.54 32.57
C GLY A 550 -0.71 -19.24 31.72
N VAL A 551 -0.93 -19.46 30.42
CA VAL A 551 0.09 -19.99 29.51
C VAL A 551 1.29 -19.01 29.49
N PRO A 552 2.53 -19.48 29.70
CA PRO A 552 3.71 -18.60 29.70
C PRO A 552 3.88 -17.85 28.39
N GLU A 553 4.32 -16.59 28.46
CA GLU A 553 4.45 -15.70 27.31
C GLU A 553 5.39 -16.27 26.24
N GLU A 554 6.46 -16.95 26.66
CA GLU A 554 7.39 -17.64 25.76
C GLU A 554 6.73 -18.78 24.98
N VAL A 555 5.76 -19.50 25.59
CA VAL A 555 5.01 -20.59 24.94
C VAL A 555 3.98 -20.01 23.97
N VAL A 556 3.24 -18.96 24.37
CA VAL A 556 2.30 -18.25 23.50
C VAL A 556 3.02 -17.67 22.28
N ARG A 557 4.19 -17.07 22.48
CA ARG A 557 4.99 -16.52 21.37
C ARG A 557 5.53 -17.62 20.46
N CYS A 558 6.11 -18.70 21.02
CA CYS A 558 6.60 -19.83 20.24
C CYS A 558 5.50 -20.44 19.34
N LEU A 559 4.30 -20.69 19.88
CA LEU A 559 3.16 -21.19 19.10
C LEU A 559 2.68 -20.18 18.04
N SER A 560 2.64 -18.89 18.37
CA SER A 560 2.25 -17.81 17.45
C SER A 560 3.25 -17.61 16.31
N ASP A 561 4.54 -17.82 16.57
CA ASP A 561 5.62 -17.80 15.59
C ASP A 561 5.61 -19.06 14.71
N GLY A 562 5.11 -20.19 15.23
CA GLY A 562 5.03 -21.50 14.57
C GLY A 562 6.09 -22.49 15.01
N GLY A 563 6.85 -22.14 16.04
CA GLY A 563 7.81 -23.02 16.68
C GLY A 563 7.15 -24.19 17.43
N ASP A 564 7.99 -25.00 18.06
CA ASP A 564 7.61 -26.14 18.88
C ASP A 564 8.04 -25.89 20.33
N PRO A 565 7.11 -25.52 21.24
CA PRO A 565 7.47 -25.18 22.61
C PRO A 565 8.02 -26.36 23.40
N ARG A 566 7.84 -27.61 22.93
CA ARG A 566 8.47 -28.81 23.52
C ARG A 566 9.98 -28.88 23.25
N LYS A 567 10.48 -28.07 22.30
CA LYS A 567 11.90 -27.95 21.91
C LYS A 567 12.49 -26.59 22.29
N GLU A 568 11.67 -25.54 22.26
CA GLU A 568 12.11 -24.13 22.33
C GLU A 568 11.80 -23.47 23.68
N CYS A 569 10.89 -24.03 24.48
CA CYS A 569 10.52 -23.53 25.81
C CYS A 569 10.97 -24.49 26.92
N GLY A 570 10.73 -24.10 28.18
CA GLY A 570 10.99 -24.95 29.34
C GLY A 570 10.07 -26.18 29.41
N SER A 571 10.14 -26.94 30.52
CA SER A 571 9.33 -28.14 30.70
C SER A 571 7.83 -27.84 30.72
N LEU A 572 7.15 -28.16 29.61
CA LEU A 572 5.69 -28.21 29.51
C LEU A 572 5.10 -29.33 30.38
N LEU A 573 3.83 -29.18 30.75
CA LEU A 573 3.05 -30.20 31.45
C LEU A 573 2.83 -31.44 30.58
N ARG A 574 2.55 -32.59 31.20
CA ARG A 574 2.35 -33.87 30.49
C ARG A 574 1.21 -33.75 29.47
N GLU A 575 0.15 -33.09 29.89
CA GLU A 575 -1.09 -32.83 29.18
C GLU A 575 -0.85 -31.90 27.99
N GLU A 576 -0.03 -30.87 28.15
CA GLU A 576 0.34 -29.94 27.07
C GLU A 576 1.16 -30.65 25.98
N ASN A 577 2.10 -31.51 26.37
CA ASN A 577 2.89 -32.32 25.43
C ASN A 577 1.99 -33.27 24.62
N ALA A 578 1.06 -33.96 25.29
CA ALA A 578 0.13 -34.89 24.67
C ALA A 578 -0.86 -34.18 23.73
N ALA A 579 -1.43 -33.05 24.16
CA ALA A 579 -2.31 -32.22 23.34
C ALA A 579 -1.62 -31.70 22.07
N LEU A 580 -0.38 -31.18 22.19
CA LEU A 580 0.40 -30.73 21.04
C LEU A 580 0.76 -31.88 20.08
N ALA A 581 1.07 -33.08 20.59
CA ALA A 581 1.33 -34.25 19.74
C ALA A 581 0.08 -34.70 18.97
N LEU A 582 -1.08 -34.69 19.63
CA LEU A 582 -2.37 -34.99 19.02
C LEU A 582 -2.71 -33.97 17.91
N CYS A 583 -2.57 -32.66 18.19
CA CYS A 583 -2.73 -31.60 17.20
C CYS A 583 -1.77 -31.79 16.01
N ASP A 584 -0.49 -32.06 16.25
CA ASP A 584 0.50 -32.25 15.17
C ASP A 584 0.19 -33.42 14.24
N GLU A 585 -0.46 -34.48 14.72
CA GLU A 585 -0.90 -35.59 13.89
C GLU A 585 -2.18 -35.30 13.14
N LEU A 586 -3.19 -34.72 13.79
CA LEU A 586 -4.46 -34.35 13.17
C LEU A 586 -4.32 -33.25 12.11
N LEU A 587 -3.35 -32.35 12.27
CA LEU A 587 -3.05 -31.31 11.28
C LEU A 587 -2.37 -31.85 10.00
N LYS A 588 -1.79 -33.06 10.02
CA LYS A 588 -1.20 -33.69 8.82
C LYS A 588 -2.28 -34.05 7.78
N PRO A 589 -1.92 -34.18 6.49
CA PRO A 589 -2.82 -34.73 5.48
C PRO A 589 -3.32 -36.13 5.88
N GLY A 590 -4.63 -36.34 5.81
CA GLY A 590 -5.29 -37.59 6.16
C GLY A 590 -5.81 -37.71 7.60
N MET A 591 -5.49 -36.75 8.49
CA MET A 591 -6.03 -36.66 9.86
C MET A 591 -5.92 -37.95 10.69
N ALA A 592 -4.92 -38.78 10.41
CA ALA A 592 -4.71 -40.03 11.11
C ALA A 592 -3.80 -39.84 12.34
N VAL A 593 -4.27 -40.30 13.49
CA VAL A 593 -3.50 -40.37 14.73
C VAL A 593 -2.94 -41.78 14.88
N SER A 594 -1.69 -41.90 15.29
CA SER A 594 -1.03 -43.16 15.62
C SER A 594 -1.56 -43.73 16.93
N GLU A 595 -1.57 -45.06 17.06
CA GLU A 595 -1.94 -45.76 18.31
C GLU A 595 -1.14 -45.25 19.53
N GLU A 596 0.13 -44.88 19.33
CA GLU A 596 0.99 -44.32 20.37
C GLU A 596 0.53 -42.92 20.82
N THR A 597 0.30 -42.01 19.87
CA THR A 597 -0.19 -40.66 20.16
C THR A 597 -1.61 -40.68 20.73
N TYR A 598 -2.50 -41.53 20.23
CA TYR A 598 -3.86 -41.69 20.74
C TYR A 598 -3.90 -42.27 22.16
N ALA A 599 -3.10 -43.31 22.44
CA ALA A 599 -2.98 -43.86 23.79
C ALA A 599 -2.39 -42.86 24.78
N SER A 600 -1.35 -42.12 24.38
CA SER A 600 -0.73 -41.06 25.17
C SER A 600 -1.69 -39.90 25.48
N ALA A 601 -2.44 -39.44 24.46
CA ALA A 601 -3.49 -38.45 24.62
C ALA A 601 -4.59 -38.94 25.58
N LYS A 602 -5.12 -40.15 25.36
CA LYS A 602 -6.15 -40.73 26.23
C LYS A 602 -5.71 -40.90 27.68
N GLU A 603 -4.43 -41.22 27.94
CA GLU A 603 -3.90 -41.34 29.30
C GLU A 603 -3.68 -39.99 29.99
N ALA A 604 -3.24 -38.96 29.25
CA ALA A 604 -2.93 -37.64 29.81
C ALA A 604 -4.15 -36.69 29.86
N LEU A 605 -5.02 -36.75 28.84
CA LEU A 605 -6.16 -35.84 28.63
C LEU A 605 -7.49 -36.46 29.08
N GLY A 606 -7.57 -37.79 29.15
CA GLY A 606 -8.82 -38.53 29.27
C GLY A 606 -9.58 -38.62 27.93
N GLU A 607 -10.50 -39.58 27.85
CA GLU A 607 -11.26 -39.86 26.61
C GLU A 607 -12.06 -38.64 26.12
N CYS A 608 -12.73 -37.92 27.03
CA CYS A 608 -13.58 -36.78 26.67
C CYS A 608 -12.78 -35.65 26.01
N PHE A 609 -11.67 -35.21 26.62
CA PHE A 609 -10.90 -34.10 26.04
C PHE A 609 -10.13 -34.53 24.79
N THR A 610 -9.70 -35.79 24.68
CA THR A 610 -9.08 -36.32 23.44
C THR A 610 -10.04 -36.14 22.25
N PHE A 611 -11.31 -36.48 22.42
CA PHE A 611 -12.36 -36.29 21.40
C PHE A 611 -12.71 -34.80 21.17
N GLU A 612 -12.74 -33.98 22.22
CA GLU A 612 -12.98 -32.54 22.08
C GLU A 612 -11.87 -31.86 21.25
N VAL A 613 -10.59 -32.24 21.41
CA VAL A 613 -9.46 -31.72 20.62
C VAL A 613 -9.58 -32.06 19.13
N GLU A 614 -9.98 -33.29 18.80
CA GLU A 614 -10.28 -33.69 17.41
C GLU A 614 -11.35 -32.80 16.78
N THR A 615 -12.40 -32.47 17.56
CA THR A 615 -13.52 -31.65 17.09
C THR A 615 -13.16 -30.16 16.98
N ILE A 616 -12.31 -29.63 17.87
CA ILE A 616 -11.79 -28.25 17.80
C ILE A 616 -10.93 -28.05 16.55
N ILE A 617 -10.12 -29.03 16.15
CA ILE A 617 -9.28 -28.92 14.94
C ILE A 617 -10.15 -28.82 13.68
N LEU A 618 -11.27 -29.57 13.63
CA LEU A 618 -12.26 -29.49 12.55
C LEU A 618 -13.00 -28.15 12.52
N GLU A 619 -13.20 -27.50 13.67
CA GLU A 619 -13.90 -26.20 13.75
C GLU A 619 -13.09 -25.02 13.20
N PHE A 620 -11.75 -25.07 13.28
CA PHE A 620 -10.88 -23.95 12.92
C PHE A 620 -10.15 -24.08 11.56
N ASP A 621 -10.19 -25.24 10.90
CA ASP A 621 -9.65 -25.45 9.53
C ASP A 621 -10.77 -25.66 8.50
N ASP A 622 -11.33 -24.54 8.01
CA ASP A 622 -12.44 -24.52 7.05
C ASP A 622 -12.14 -25.26 5.73
N SER A 623 -10.86 -25.49 5.39
CA SER A 623 -10.47 -26.23 4.19
C SER A 623 -10.84 -27.72 4.24
N ARG A 624 -11.20 -28.23 5.43
CA ARG A 624 -11.40 -29.67 5.72
C ARG A 624 -12.83 -30.07 6.10
N TRP A 625 -13.86 -29.24 5.92
CA TRP A 625 -15.26 -29.66 6.15
C TRP A 625 -15.78 -30.74 5.19
N ARG A 626 -15.13 -30.95 4.04
CA ARG A 626 -15.64 -31.83 2.96
C ARG A 626 -15.65 -33.34 3.27
N PRO A 627 -14.67 -33.95 3.96
CA PRO A 627 -14.67 -35.40 4.23
C PRO A 627 -15.70 -35.81 5.29
N LEU A 628 -16.03 -34.94 6.25
CA LEU A 628 -16.91 -35.29 7.37
C LEU A 628 -18.35 -35.55 6.90
N TRP A 629 -18.88 -34.71 6.01
CA TRP A 629 -20.19 -34.94 5.39
C TRP A 629 -20.23 -36.20 4.52
N ALA A 630 -19.12 -36.56 3.87
CA ALA A 630 -19.03 -37.81 3.11
C ALA A 630 -19.01 -39.06 4.00
N SER A 631 -18.57 -38.94 5.26
CA SER A 631 -18.53 -40.06 6.22
C SER A 631 -19.73 -40.16 7.16
N ILE A 632 -20.54 -39.10 7.29
CA ILE A 632 -21.78 -39.11 8.09
C ILE A 632 -23.00 -39.54 7.25
N CYS A 633 -22.88 -39.50 5.92
CA CYS A 633 -23.91 -39.95 4.97
C CYS A 633 -23.61 -41.31 4.30
N CYS A 634 -22.86 -42.20 4.96
CA CYS A 634 -22.58 -43.58 4.53
C CYS A 634 -22.72 -44.57 5.69
#